data_AF-A0A1Q3W7H9-F1
#
_entry.id   AF-A0A1Q3W7H9-F1
#
_cell.length_a   1.000
_cell.length_b   1.000
_cell.length_c   1.000
_cell.angle_alpha   90.00
_cell.angle_beta   90.00
_cell.angle_gamma   90.00
#
_symmetry.space_group_name_H-M   'P 1'
#
loop_
_entity.id
_entity.type
_entity.pdbx_description
1 polymer ?
#
loop_
_entity_poly.entity_id
_entity_poly.type
_entity_poly.pdbx_seq_one_letter_code
_entity_poly.pdbx_strand_id
1 'polypeptide(L)'
;MRFKDRSIIQLLEKLKVQLEFENLSIVDYWEADTCAIGLKKDNKLVYISTYNGVINNKEEYDYDLEIFDNLKYDNSKTIELGRNVTRSKLIQVIKRYFNH
;
A
#
# COMPACT_ATOMS: atom_id res chain seq x y z
N MET A 1 -11.52 1.58 10.71
CA MET A 1 -10.77 0.31 10.61
C MET A 1 -11.22 -0.63 11.72
N ARG A 2 -11.95 -1.70 11.41
CA ARG A 2 -12.11 -2.81 12.35
C ARG A 2 -10.95 -3.80 12.12
N PHE A 3 -10.37 -4.27 13.23
CA PHE A 3 -9.32 -5.30 13.38
C PHE A 3 -8.44 -5.60 12.16
N LYS A 4 -7.58 -4.64 11.79
CA LYS A 4 -6.43 -4.93 10.93
C LYS A 4 -5.36 -5.67 11.72
N ASP A 5 -4.58 -6.51 11.04
CA ASP A 5 -3.49 -7.26 11.63
C ASP A 5 -2.40 -6.31 12.18
N ARG A 6 -1.66 -6.76 13.19
CA ARG A 6 -0.59 -5.93 13.78
C ARG A 6 0.49 -5.57 12.77
N SER A 7 0.77 -6.45 11.80
CA SER A 7 1.78 -6.22 10.76
C SER A 7 1.46 -4.99 9.90
N ILE A 8 0.21 -4.82 9.46
CA ILE A 8 -0.17 -3.67 8.63
C ILE A 8 -0.19 -2.37 9.46
N ILE A 9 -0.58 -2.43 10.73
CA ILE A 9 -0.51 -1.28 11.65
C ILE A 9 0.94 -0.84 11.84
N GLN A 10 1.85 -1.77 12.14
CA GLN A 10 3.28 -1.49 12.29
C GLN A 10 3.90 -0.96 10.99
N LEU A 11 3.47 -1.48 9.83
CA LEU A 11 3.89 -0.95 8.54
C LEU A 11 3.47 0.52 8.38
N LEU A 12 2.21 0.85 8.67
CA LEU A 12 1.71 2.22 8.57
C LEU A 12 2.49 3.18 9.47
N GLU A 13 2.81 2.79 10.70
CA GLU A 13 3.66 3.60 11.60
C GLU A 13 5.05 3.85 11.01
N LYS A 14 5.71 2.80 10.48
CA LYS A 14 7.02 2.92 9.81
C LYS A 14 6.94 3.83 8.58
N LEU A 15 5.90 3.67 7.77
CA LEU A 15 5.69 4.48 6.57
C LEU A 15 5.46 5.95 6.93
N LYS A 16 4.70 6.25 7.99
CA LYS A 16 4.48 7.63 8.48
C LYS A 16 5.76 8.37 8.82
N VAL A 17 6.78 7.66 9.31
CA VAL A 17 8.09 8.24 9.63
C VAL A 17 8.92 8.49 8.36
N GLN A 18 8.72 7.70 7.30
CA GLN A 18 9.60 7.68 6.13
C GLN A 18 9.04 8.40 4.90
N LEU A 19 7.74 8.71 4.93
CA LEU A 19 6.99 9.39 3.88
C LEU A 19 6.35 10.66 4.44
N GLU A 20 6.26 11.71 3.63
CA GLU A 20 5.52 12.93 3.95
C GLU A 20 4.01 12.65 3.85
N PHE A 21 3.43 12.07 4.90
CA PHE A 21 2.03 11.60 4.94
C PHE A 21 0.98 12.71 4.86
N GLU A 22 1.36 13.97 4.95
CA GLU A 22 0.43 15.11 5.00
C GLU A 22 -0.55 15.14 3.80
N ASN A 23 -0.16 14.53 2.68
CA ASN A 23 -0.98 14.45 1.46
C ASN A 23 -1.41 13.01 1.09
N LEU A 24 -1.25 12.04 1.99
CA LEU A 24 -1.62 10.64 1.76
C LEU A 24 -2.85 10.27 2.60
N SER A 25 -3.91 9.83 1.93
CA SER A 25 -5.08 9.24 2.56
C SER A 25 -4.89 7.73 2.72
N ILE A 26 -5.12 7.21 3.92
CA ILE A 26 -5.19 5.76 4.16
C ILE A 26 -6.61 5.30 3.83
N VAL A 27 -6.76 4.35 2.92
CA VAL A 27 -8.05 3.83 2.45
C VAL A 27 -8.09 2.32 2.59
N ASP A 28 -9.25 1.79 2.99
CA ASP A 28 -9.46 0.36 3.21
C ASP A 28 -10.64 -0.12 2.36
N TYR A 29 -10.33 -0.58 1.14
CA TYR A 29 -11.34 -1.05 0.18
C TYR A 29 -11.71 -2.53 0.33
N TRP A 30 -10.98 -3.29 1.17
CA TRP A 30 -11.24 -4.71 1.42
C TRP A 30 -11.33 -4.98 2.92
N GLU A 31 -12.53 -4.82 3.47
CA GLU A 31 -12.77 -4.99 4.92
C GLU A 31 -12.48 -6.41 5.42
N ALA A 32 -12.54 -7.42 4.54
CA ALA A 32 -12.26 -8.81 4.87
C ALA A 32 -10.74 -9.12 4.94
N ASP A 33 -9.89 -8.37 4.23
CA ASP A 33 -8.45 -8.58 4.26
C ASP A 33 -7.83 -7.77 5.39
N THR A 34 -7.60 -8.43 6.53
CA THR A 34 -7.02 -7.76 7.70
C THR A 34 -5.55 -7.37 7.52
N CYS A 35 -4.85 -7.93 6.54
CA CYS A 35 -3.41 -7.77 6.29
C CYS A 35 -3.10 -6.79 5.17
N ALA A 36 -4.10 -6.13 4.58
CA ALA A 36 -3.89 -5.22 3.46
C ALA A 36 -4.44 -3.81 3.72
N ILE A 37 -3.82 -2.82 3.07
CA ILE A 37 -4.24 -1.43 3.13
C ILE A 37 -3.91 -0.64 1.87
N GLY A 38 -4.72 0.37 1.56
CA GLY A 38 -4.47 1.34 0.50
C GLY A 38 -3.86 2.65 1.01
N LEU A 39 -2.92 3.19 0.25
CA LEU A 39 -2.46 4.58 0.33
C LEU A 39 -2.92 5.32 -0.93
N LYS A 40 -3.61 6.44 -0.79
CA LYS A 40 -4.19 7.19 -1.90
C LYS A 40 -3.72 8.64 -1.89
N LYS A 41 -3.39 9.16 -3.07
CA LYS A 41 -3.15 10.59 -3.34
C LYS A 41 -3.70 10.89 -4.73
N ASP A 42 -4.60 11.87 -4.83
CA ASP A 42 -5.29 12.20 -6.07
C ASP A 42 -5.95 10.97 -6.71
N ASN A 43 -5.61 10.67 -7.97
CA ASN A 43 -6.08 9.50 -8.70
C ASN A 43 -5.14 8.29 -8.60
N LYS A 44 -4.11 8.35 -7.74
CA LYS A 44 -3.13 7.28 -7.53
C LYS A 44 -3.43 6.51 -6.26
N LEU A 45 -3.31 5.19 -6.33
CA LEU A 45 -3.49 4.26 -5.23
C LEU A 45 -2.34 3.26 -5.21
N VAL A 46 -1.82 3.01 -4.01
CA VAL A 46 -0.97 1.85 -3.74
C VAL A 46 -1.72 0.96 -2.79
N TYR A 47 -2.11 -0.22 -3.24
CA TYR A 47 -2.58 -1.27 -2.36
C TYR A 47 -1.38 -2.08 -1.87
N ILE A 48 -1.31 -2.36 -0.58
CA ILE A 48 -0.18 -3.04 0.07
C ILE A 48 -0.75 -4.18 0.89
N SER A 49 -0.22 -5.38 0.72
CA SER A 49 -0.56 -6.53 1.55
C SER A 49 0.67 -7.07 2.27
N THR A 50 0.44 -7.48 3.51
CA THR A 50 1.38 -8.20 4.38
C THR A 50 1.03 -9.68 4.47
N TYR A 51 0.14 -10.20 3.62
CA TYR A 51 -0.36 -11.58 3.67
C TYR A 51 0.76 -12.63 3.64
N ASN A 52 1.83 -12.40 2.86
CA ASN A 52 2.99 -13.31 2.84
C ASN A 52 3.80 -13.24 4.14
N GLY A 53 3.58 -12.23 4.99
CA GLY A 53 4.07 -12.17 6.36
C GLY A 53 5.59 -12.15 6.48
N VAL A 54 6.09 -12.78 7.54
CA VAL A 54 7.52 -12.99 7.79
C VAL A 54 7.90 -14.37 7.26
N ILE A 55 8.48 -14.43 6.06
CA ILE A 55 9.03 -15.67 5.50
C ILE A 55 10.54 -15.68 5.78
N ASN A 56 11.05 -16.76 6.37
CA ASN A 56 12.48 -16.91 6.68
C ASN A 56 13.08 -15.72 7.46
N ASN A 57 12.35 -15.20 8.45
CA ASN A 57 12.71 -14.01 9.25
C ASN A 57 12.85 -12.70 8.44
N LYS A 58 12.27 -12.62 7.24
CA LYS A 58 12.24 -11.39 6.42
C LYS A 58 10.81 -10.90 6.26
N GLU A 59 10.59 -9.62 6.54
CA GLU A 59 9.32 -8.96 6.23
C GLU A 59 9.18 -8.83 4.70
N GLU A 60 8.17 -9.47 4.13
CA GLU A 60 7.86 -9.41 2.71
C GLU A 60 6.49 -8.75 2.49
N TYR A 61 6.38 -8.02 1.39
CA TYR A 61 5.21 -7.22 1.06
C TYR A 61 4.80 -7.47 -0.39
N ASP A 62 3.50 -7.48 -0.62
CA ASP A 62 2.93 -7.39 -1.95
C ASP A 62 2.37 -5.98 -2.14
N TYR A 63 2.48 -5.45 -3.36
CA TYR A 63 1.84 -4.18 -3.69
C TYR A 63 1.27 -4.17 -5.11
N ASP A 64 0.21 -3.38 -5.29
CA ASP A 64 -0.38 -3.04 -6.58
C ASP A 64 -0.46 -1.51 -6.69
N LEU A 65 0.14 -0.96 -7.75
CA LEU A 65 0.03 0.46 -8.11
C LEU A 65 -1.14 0.61 -9.08
N GLU A 66 -2.08 1.46 -8.73
CA GLU A 66 -3.33 1.64 -9.47
C GLU A 66 -3.61 3.11 -9.73
N ILE A 67 -4.00 3.43 -10.96
CA ILE A 67 -4.50 4.76 -11.31
C ILE A 67 -6.00 4.67 -11.56
N PHE A 68 -6.78 5.51 -10.87
CA PHE A 68 -8.19 5.71 -11.13
C PHE A 68 -8.38 6.61 -12.34
N ASP A 69 -9.23 6.18 -13.27
CA ASP A 69 -9.79 7.10 -14.25
C ASP A 69 -10.99 7.82 -13.63
N ASN A 70 -10.81 9.10 -13.30
CA ASN A 70 -11.86 9.93 -12.71
C ASN A 70 -13.10 10.08 -13.63
N LEU A 71 -13.03 9.64 -14.89
CA LEU A 71 -14.13 9.69 -15.85
C LEU A 71 -15.03 8.45 -15.80
N LYS A 72 -14.62 7.38 -15.11
CA LYS A 72 -15.41 6.14 -14.99
C LYS A 72 -15.35 5.62 -13.56
N TYR A 73 -16.45 5.79 -12.82
CA TYR A 73 -16.66 5.11 -11.55
C TYR A 73 -16.31 3.62 -11.73
N ASP A 74 -15.38 3.14 -10.90
CA ASP A 74 -14.96 1.73 -10.80
C ASP A 74 -13.94 1.18 -11.81
N ASN A 75 -13.25 2.04 -12.59
CA ASN A 75 -12.10 1.60 -13.39
C ASN A 75 -10.77 2.12 -12.80
N SER A 76 -10.21 1.35 -11.85
CA SER A 76 -8.79 1.46 -11.57
C SER A 76 -8.01 0.60 -12.58
N LYS A 77 -6.86 1.09 -13.00
CA LYS A 77 -5.92 0.34 -13.84
C LYS A 77 -4.66 0.06 -13.04
N THR A 78 -4.36 -1.21 -12.81
CA THR A 78 -3.06 -1.63 -12.29
C THR A 78 -1.99 -1.30 -13.32
N ILE A 79 -1.00 -0.50 -12.91
CA ILE A 79 0.13 -0.11 -13.77
C ILE A 79 1.41 -0.88 -13.43
N GLU A 80 1.54 -1.33 -12.19
CA GLU A 80 2.70 -2.07 -11.70
C GLU A 80 2.25 -2.93 -10.51
N LEU A 81 2.81 -4.13 -10.41
CA LEU A 81 2.64 -4.98 -9.25
C LEU A 81 4.01 -5.47 -8.79
N GLY A 82 4.15 -5.65 -7.48
CA GLY A 82 5.31 -6.28 -6.86
C GLY A 82 4.85 -7.37 -5.91
N ARG A 83 5.59 -8.47 -5.88
CA ARG A 83 5.32 -9.61 -4.98
C ARG A 83 6.57 -9.93 -4.19
N ASN A 84 6.40 -10.27 -2.91
CA ASN A 84 7.48 -10.65 -1.99
C ASN A 84 8.62 -9.63 -1.93
N VAL A 85 8.30 -8.33 -1.95
CA VAL A 85 9.30 -7.27 -1.95
C VAL A 85 9.72 -6.92 -0.52
N THR A 86 10.96 -6.46 -0.36
CA THR A 86 11.43 -5.96 0.93
C THR A 86 10.80 -4.61 1.26
N ARG A 87 10.77 -4.26 2.56
CA ARG A 87 10.31 -2.94 3.01
C ARG A 87 11.02 -1.78 2.30
N SER A 88 12.35 -1.86 2.17
CA SER A 88 13.15 -0.82 1.52
C SER A 88 12.75 -0.63 0.06
N LYS A 89 12.47 -1.72 -0.66
CA LYS A 89 11.98 -1.67 -2.04
C LYS A 89 10.58 -1.07 -2.11
N LEU A 90 9.67 -1.50 -1.23
CA LEU A 90 8.32 -0.94 -1.13
C LEU A 90 8.34 0.57 -0.93
N ILE A 91 9.14 1.07 0.01
CA ILE A 91 9.28 2.52 0.28
C ILE A 91 9.79 3.26 -0.97
N GLN A 92 10.81 2.72 -1.65
CA GLN A 92 11.34 3.32 -2.87
C GLN A 92 10.26 3.43 -3.96
N VAL A 93 9.45 2.37 -4.12
CA VAL A 93 8.35 2.34 -5.08
C VAL A 93 7.28 3.38 -4.72
N ILE A 94 6.84 3.41 -3.46
CA ILE A 94 5.83 4.37 -2.99
C ILE A 94 6.31 5.81 -3.19
N LYS A 95 7.56 6.13 -2.82
CA LYS A 95 8.15 7.45 -3.02
C LYS A 95 8.18 7.84 -4.50
N ARG A 96 8.67 6.95 -5.36
CA ARG A 96 8.67 7.17 -6.81
C ARG A 96 7.26 7.43 -7.32
N TYR A 97 6.31 6.61 -6.90
CA TYR A 97 4.96 6.65 -7.44
C TYR A 97 4.19 7.93 -7.11
N PHE A 98 4.34 8.46 -5.89
CA PHE A 98 3.63 9.67 -5.42
C PHE A 98 4.38 11.00 -5.62
N ASN A 99 5.67 10.96 -5.98
CA ASN A 99 6.48 12.17 -6.26
C ASN A 99 6.58 12.52 -7.76
N HIS A 100 6.17 11.61 -8.64
CA HIS A 100 5.86 11.91 -10.04
C HIS A 100 4.37 12.24 -10.21
#